data_AF-A0AAV6V435-F1
#
_entry.id   AF-A0AAV6V435-F1
#
_cell.length_a   1.000
_cell.length_b   1.000
_cell.length_c   1.000
_cell.angle_alpha   90.00
_cell.angle_beta   90.00
_cell.angle_gamma   90.00
#
_symmetry.space_group_name_H-M   'P 1'
#
loop_
_entity.id
_entity.type
_entity.pdbx_description
1 polymer ?
#
loop_
_entity_poly.entity_id
_entity_poly.type
_entity_poly.pdbx_seq_one_letter_code
_entity_poly.pdbx_strand_id
1 'polypeptide(L)'
;MALDIIQVEGCYVSSSLPKALYLPAQSHTRRKRENIRNSEALLHFRPKTRSHKERPVRYSSLNEAPVEGRQHLAVQTDLYLEELCDVVEEADAQCETDPSLDRPQSPIFFAVKTGIDAETQIYPGELFDYDEEVVQETLEDLVDQTLEQELIETSAKEELAYLADLKKDYEARINPAAEEVKRLEETEQKQLMEKETQVKEEEAILSEDEVAQKIIACLFSQNYLSELVPEVYKKLEIEGYFDDEDPDIQDMEETFWPWLMDEVDSEIATLEASCQLLDTLIVDAVQDISETSIIHPPSDIKDEEKEESTYNKINLKIAEGDHVSTSE
;
A
#
# COMPACT_ATOMS: atom_id res chain seq x y z
N MET A 1 -19.47 -58.74 -16.78
CA MET A 1 -20.93 -58.54 -16.77
C MET A 1 -21.24 -57.88 -15.44
N ALA A 2 -21.63 -56.61 -15.30
CA ALA A 2 -22.34 -55.73 -16.21
C ALA A 2 -21.65 -54.36 -16.29
N LEU A 3 -21.70 -53.79 -17.50
CA LEU A 3 -21.45 -52.39 -17.81
C LEU A 3 -22.74 -51.63 -17.52
N ASP A 4 -22.65 -50.44 -16.96
CA ASP A 4 -23.59 -49.37 -17.29
C ASP A 4 -22.77 -48.12 -17.63
N ILE A 5 -22.87 -47.79 -18.91
CA ILE A 5 -22.46 -46.57 -19.61
C ILE A 5 -23.67 -45.61 -19.48
N ILE A 6 -23.46 -44.32 -19.86
CA ILE A 6 -24.47 -43.27 -20.19
C ILE A 6 -24.63 -42.25 -19.03
N GLN A 7 -24.43 -40.94 -19.15
CA GLN A 7 -24.18 -40.04 -20.28
C GLN A 7 -23.54 -38.74 -19.75
N VAL A 8 -22.64 -38.17 -20.54
CA VAL A 8 -22.18 -36.79 -20.45
C VAL A 8 -23.15 -35.92 -21.26
N GLU A 9 -23.77 -34.92 -20.64
CA GLU A 9 -24.30 -33.75 -21.34
C GLU A 9 -23.97 -32.49 -20.54
N GLY A 10 -23.29 -31.55 -21.20
CA GLY A 10 -22.88 -30.29 -20.63
C GLY A 10 -24.00 -29.25 -20.61
N CYS A 11 -23.78 -28.20 -19.82
CA CYS A 11 -24.13 -26.83 -20.20
C CYS A 11 -23.38 -25.87 -19.27
N TYR A 12 -22.28 -25.30 -19.79
CA TYR A 12 -21.69 -24.08 -19.26
C TYR A 12 -22.62 -22.92 -19.63
N VAL A 13 -23.24 -22.29 -18.64
CA VAL A 13 -23.91 -21.00 -18.80
C VAL A 13 -23.27 -20.02 -17.84
N SER A 14 -22.60 -19.04 -18.43
CA SER A 14 -22.11 -17.83 -17.80
C SER A 14 -23.23 -17.14 -17.03
N SER A 15 -23.02 -16.81 -15.77
CA SER A 15 -23.73 -15.70 -15.14
C SER A 15 -22.72 -14.75 -14.53
N SER A 16 -22.56 -13.63 -15.23
CA SER A 16 -21.95 -12.41 -14.73
C SER A 16 -22.61 -11.98 -13.42
N LEU A 17 -21.79 -11.75 -12.41
CA LEU A 17 -22.16 -11.00 -11.20
C LEU A 17 -22.62 -9.58 -11.57
N PRO A 18 -23.82 -9.13 -11.20
CA PRO A 18 -24.09 -7.70 -11.08
C PRO A 18 -23.65 -7.22 -9.68
N LYS A 19 -22.79 -6.22 -9.68
CA LYS A 19 -22.54 -5.32 -8.55
C LYS A 19 -23.81 -4.52 -8.22
N ALA A 20 -23.93 -4.18 -6.94
CA ALA A 20 -24.79 -3.17 -6.31
C ALA A 20 -26.21 -3.60 -5.88
N LEU A 21 -26.35 -3.85 -4.57
CA LEU A 21 -27.61 -3.69 -3.84
C LEU A 21 -27.51 -2.40 -3.01
N TYR A 22 -28.10 -1.33 -3.54
CA TYR A 22 -28.48 -0.14 -2.79
C TYR A 22 -30.00 -0.13 -2.70
N LEU A 23 -30.54 -0.10 -1.49
CA LEU A 23 -31.96 0.08 -1.22
C LEU A 23 -32.11 1.05 -0.05
N PRO A 24 -32.82 2.17 -0.26
CA PRO A 24 -33.58 2.77 0.82
C PRO A 24 -35.08 2.71 0.54
N ALA A 25 -35.80 2.77 1.65
CA ALA A 25 -37.19 2.43 1.87
C ALA A 25 -38.22 3.28 1.11
N GLN A 26 -39.37 2.64 0.86
CA GLN A 26 -40.62 3.29 0.47
C GLN A 26 -41.24 4.00 1.68
N SER A 27 -41.77 5.21 1.48
CA SER A 27 -42.77 5.79 2.39
C SER A 27 -43.93 6.37 1.59
N HIS A 28 -45.08 5.71 1.67
CA HIS A 28 -46.39 6.27 1.31
C HIS A 28 -47.03 6.93 2.55
N THR A 29 -47.40 8.20 2.45
CA THR A 29 -48.80 8.73 2.51
C THR A 29 -48.89 10.18 3.02
N ARG A 30 -49.21 11.07 2.08
CA ARG A 30 -50.32 12.05 2.10
C ARG A 30 -50.95 12.44 3.47
N ARG A 31 -50.73 13.68 3.94
CA ARG A 31 -51.70 14.81 3.97
C ARG A 31 -51.42 15.85 5.08
N LYS A 32 -51.50 17.12 4.63
CA LYS A 32 -52.11 18.32 5.25
C LYS A 32 -51.34 19.15 6.29
N ARG A 33 -51.33 20.46 5.97
CA ARG A 33 -51.19 21.66 6.81
C ARG A 33 -49.78 21.95 7.34
N GLU A 34 -49.33 23.18 7.50
CA GLU A 34 -49.73 24.53 7.08
C GLU A 34 -48.46 25.39 7.35
N ASN A 35 -48.26 26.43 6.54
CA ASN A 35 -47.53 27.70 6.78
C ASN A 35 -46.49 27.81 7.91
N ILE A 36 -45.35 28.45 7.61
CA ILE A 36 -44.94 29.72 8.24
C ILE A 36 -43.66 30.29 7.59
N ARG A 37 -43.77 31.59 7.22
CA ARG A 37 -42.75 32.66 7.12
C ARG A 37 -41.63 32.52 6.06
N ASN A 38 -41.71 33.29 4.98
CA ASN A 38 -41.32 34.71 4.84
C ASN A 38 -39.83 34.89 4.52
N SER A 39 -39.54 35.23 3.26
CA SER A 39 -38.56 36.26 2.86
C SER A 39 -38.88 36.64 1.41
N GLU A 40 -39.46 37.84 1.24
CA GLU A 40 -38.85 38.98 0.55
C GLU A 40 -38.71 38.78 -0.97
N ALA A 41 -39.62 39.34 -1.77
CA ALA A 41 -39.72 40.75 -2.17
C ALA A 41 -39.20 40.92 -3.59
N LEU A 42 -40.12 40.86 -4.57
CA LEU A 42 -39.89 41.51 -5.85
C LEU A 42 -41.18 42.16 -6.36
N LEU A 43 -41.04 43.45 -6.64
CA LEU A 43 -42.07 44.43 -6.94
C LEU A 43 -42.76 44.13 -8.28
N HIS A 44 -44.07 43.90 -8.24
CA HIS A 44 -44.93 44.19 -9.39
C HIS A 44 -46.21 44.89 -8.92
N PHE A 45 -46.27 46.19 -9.22
CA PHE A 45 -47.48 47.00 -9.13
C PHE A 45 -48.58 46.40 -10.01
N ARG A 46 -49.69 45.98 -9.37
CA ARG A 46 -50.99 45.78 -10.03
C ARG A 46 -51.97 46.83 -9.50
N PRO A 47 -52.69 47.55 -10.37
CA PRO A 47 -53.73 48.46 -9.92
C PRO A 47 -54.92 47.66 -9.37
N LYS A 48 -55.31 47.94 -8.12
CA LYS A 48 -56.55 47.44 -7.51
C LYS A 48 -57.71 48.34 -7.92
N THR A 49 -58.65 47.81 -8.68
CA THR A 49 -60.02 48.33 -8.72
C THR A 49 -60.65 48.10 -7.33
N ARG A 50 -60.98 49.19 -6.63
CA ARG A 50 -61.72 49.11 -5.37
C ARG A 50 -63.19 48.92 -5.69
N SER A 51 -63.65 47.67 -5.67
CA SER A 51 -65.04 47.34 -5.42
C SER A 51 -65.35 47.75 -3.98
N HIS A 52 -66.10 48.85 -3.80
CA HIS A 52 -66.79 49.12 -2.55
C HIS A 52 -67.85 48.03 -2.38
N LYS A 53 -67.60 47.10 -1.45
CA LYS A 53 -68.64 46.20 -0.92
C LYS A 53 -69.42 46.98 0.14
N GLU A 54 -70.56 47.52 -0.24
CA GLU A 54 -71.54 47.99 0.73
C GLU A 54 -72.17 46.78 1.44
N ARG A 55 -72.28 46.88 2.76
CA ARG A 55 -73.03 45.92 3.59
C ARG A 55 -74.52 46.16 3.34
N PRO A 56 -75.35 45.16 3.02
CA PRO A 56 -76.79 45.39 2.94
C PRO A 56 -77.32 45.63 4.36
N VAL A 57 -77.72 46.88 4.61
CA VAL A 57 -78.58 47.22 5.74
C VAL A 57 -79.91 46.51 5.50
N ARG A 58 -80.24 45.55 6.37
CA ARG A 58 -81.55 44.90 6.36
C ARG A 58 -82.60 45.91 6.84
N TYR A 59 -83.24 46.60 5.90
CA TYR A 59 -84.57 47.14 6.14
C TYR A 59 -85.57 46.01 5.97
N SER A 60 -85.78 45.25 7.04
CA SER A 60 -86.99 44.46 7.17
C SER A 60 -88.09 45.40 7.65
N SER A 61 -89.21 45.41 6.93
CA SER A 61 -90.54 45.90 7.30
C SER A 61 -91.08 47.04 6.45
N LEU A 62 -92.24 46.75 5.84
CA LEU A 62 -93.26 47.63 5.25
C LEU A 62 -93.25 47.79 3.72
N ASN A 63 -93.54 46.71 2.99
CA ASN A 63 -94.23 46.79 1.71
C ASN A 63 -95.27 45.66 1.66
N GLU A 64 -96.53 46.00 1.90
CA GLU A 64 -97.67 45.08 1.75
C GLU A 64 -97.82 44.67 0.27
N ALA A 65 -98.35 43.48 0.01
CA ALA A 65 -98.53 42.97 -1.34
C ALA A 65 -99.54 43.81 -2.15
N PRO A 66 -99.37 43.94 -3.48
CA PRO A 66 -100.32 44.67 -4.32
C PRO A 66 -101.73 44.07 -4.26
N VAL A 67 -102.73 44.93 -4.08
CA VAL A 67 -104.15 44.56 -4.12
C VAL A 67 -104.52 44.01 -5.51
N GLU A 68 -105.35 42.96 -5.56
CA GLU A 68 -105.74 42.27 -6.79
C GLU A 68 -106.22 43.25 -7.89
N GLY A 69 -105.59 43.17 -9.06
CA GLY A 69 -105.87 44.02 -10.22
C GLY A 69 -104.94 45.24 -10.40
N ARG A 70 -103.94 45.44 -9.53
CA ARG A 70 -102.90 46.49 -9.70
C ARG A 70 -101.50 45.88 -9.59
N GLN A 71 -100.53 46.44 -10.34
CA GLN A 71 -99.12 46.09 -10.22
C GLN A 71 -98.36 47.29 -9.66
N HIS A 72 -97.46 47.07 -8.69
CA HIS A 72 -96.56 48.13 -8.25
C HIS A 72 -95.52 48.38 -9.35
N LEU A 73 -95.32 49.66 -9.69
CA LEU A 73 -94.30 50.09 -10.63
C LEU A 73 -93.07 50.53 -9.83
N ALA A 74 -91.90 49.99 -10.14
CA ALA A 74 -90.66 50.45 -9.52
C ALA A 74 -90.29 51.82 -10.09
N VAL A 75 -90.42 52.87 -9.27
CA VAL A 75 -89.97 54.23 -9.61
C VAL A 75 -88.53 54.37 -9.14
N GLN A 76 -87.64 54.82 -10.02
CA GLN A 76 -86.25 55.08 -9.68
C GLN A 76 -86.19 56.25 -8.67
N THR A 77 -85.89 55.93 -7.42
CA THR A 77 -85.79 56.87 -6.29
C THR A 77 -84.34 57.05 -5.84
N ASP A 78 -83.39 56.57 -6.63
CA ASP A 78 -81.97 56.80 -6.40
C ASP A 78 -81.69 58.31 -6.54
N LEU A 79 -80.88 58.84 -5.63
CA LEU A 79 -80.49 60.24 -5.60
C LEU A 79 -79.66 60.55 -6.86
N TYR A 80 -80.26 61.17 -7.87
CA TYR A 80 -79.56 61.64 -9.07
C TYR A 80 -79.10 63.08 -8.82
N LEU A 81 -77.80 63.29 -8.58
CA LEU A 81 -77.22 64.62 -8.46
C LEU A 81 -76.69 65.05 -9.83
N GLU A 82 -77.31 66.06 -10.43
CA GLU A 82 -76.72 66.81 -11.56
C GLU A 82 -75.77 67.88 -10.99
N GLU A 83 -74.50 67.84 -11.39
CA GLU A 83 -73.55 68.93 -11.13
C GLU A 83 -73.87 70.09 -12.09
N LEU A 84 -74.41 71.20 -11.57
CA LEU A 84 -74.59 72.44 -12.32
C LEU A 84 -73.23 73.13 -12.47
N CYS A 85 -72.55 72.90 -13.59
CA CYS A 85 -71.35 73.64 -13.99
C CYS A 85 -71.72 74.91 -14.77
N ASP A 86 -72.31 75.89 -14.09
CA ASP A 86 -72.51 77.23 -14.66
C ASP A 86 -71.61 78.23 -13.94
N VAL A 87 -70.61 78.74 -14.65
CA VAL A 87 -69.66 79.74 -14.15
C VAL A 87 -70.33 81.11 -14.28
N VAL A 88 -70.67 81.75 -13.17
CA VAL A 88 -71.21 83.12 -13.16
C VAL A 88 -70.07 84.10 -13.44
N GLU A 89 -70.19 84.92 -14.48
CA GLU A 89 -69.25 86.03 -14.73
C GLU A 89 -69.45 87.11 -13.66
N GLU A 90 -68.43 87.34 -12.83
CA GLU A 90 -68.40 88.42 -11.85
C GLU A 90 -67.95 89.73 -12.52
N ALA A 91 -68.76 90.77 -12.40
CA ALA A 91 -68.42 92.11 -12.88
C ALA A 91 -67.75 92.91 -11.75
N ASP A 92 -66.48 93.24 -11.92
CA ASP A 92 -65.73 94.09 -10.99
C ASP A 92 -66.21 95.54 -11.08
N ALA A 93 -66.92 96.02 -10.04
CA ALA A 93 -67.21 97.42 -9.84
C ALA A 93 -66.11 98.06 -8.98
N GLN A 94 -65.19 98.79 -9.62
CA GLN A 94 -64.14 99.53 -8.92
C GLN A 94 -64.68 100.90 -8.46
N CYS A 95 -64.74 101.13 -7.15
CA CYS A 95 -64.99 102.44 -6.55
C CYS A 95 -63.66 103.05 -6.11
N GLU A 96 -63.21 104.08 -6.81
CA GLU A 96 -62.07 104.92 -6.47
C GLU A 96 -62.32 105.61 -5.12
N THR A 97 -61.54 105.24 -4.09
CA THR A 97 -61.54 105.91 -2.78
C THR A 97 -60.15 106.48 -2.55
N ASP A 98 -60.09 107.81 -2.33
CA ASP A 98 -58.88 108.63 -2.25
C ASP A 98 -57.85 108.10 -1.21
N PRO A 99 -56.55 108.02 -1.55
CA PRO A 99 -55.52 107.48 -0.68
C PRO A 99 -54.97 108.58 0.23
N SER A 100 -55.69 108.91 1.31
CA SER A 100 -55.06 109.56 2.46
C SER A 100 -55.81 109.28 3.75
N LEU A 101 -55.19 108.44 4.59
CA LEU A 101 -55.00 108.63 6.03
C LEU A 101 -54.25 107.40 6.54
N ASP A 102 -52.96 107.55 6.83
CA ASP A 102 -52.15 106.54 7.52
C ASP A 102 -52.73 106.37 8.93
N ARG A 103 -53.56 105.34 9.12
CA ARG A 103 -54.00 104.91 10.45
C ARG A 103 -52.74 104.38 11.16
N PRO A 104 -52.32 104.94 12.32
CA PRO A 104 -51.23 104.33 13.07
C PRO A 104 -51.61 102.88 13.39
N GLN A 105 -50.64 101.96 13.31
CA GLN A 105 -50.89 100.54 13.56
C GLN A 105 -51.66 100.40 14.88
N SER A 106 -52.84 99.79 14.83
CA SER A 106 -53.64 99.56 16.02
C SER A 106 -52.80 98.78 17.02
N PRO A 107 -52.69 99.24 18.29
CA PRO A 107 -51.85 98.57 19.27
C PRO A 107 -52.24 97.10 19.39
N ILE A 108 -51.24 96.21 19.40
CA ILE A 108 -51.46 94.77 19.52
C ILE A 108 -52.13 94.51 20.87
N PHE A 109 -53.33 93.95 20.82
CA PHE A 109 -54.09 93.62 22.02
C PHE A 109 -53.45 92.40 22.71
N PHE A 110 -52.88 92.61 23.89
CA PHE A 110 -52.51 91.53 24.79
C PHE A 110 -53.66 91.32 25.77
N ALA A 111 -54.40 90.23 25.60
CA ALA A 111 -55.41 89.83 26.58
C ALA A 111 -54.72 89.55 27.93
N VAL A 112 -55.11 90.27 28.99
CA VAL A 112 -54.70 89.90 30.35
C VAL A 112 -55.39 88.58 30.68
N LYS A 113 -54.61 87.56 31.04
CA LYS A 113 -55.15 86.26 31.46
C LYS A 113 -56.10 86.50 32.64
N THR A 114 -57.40 86.33 32.41
CA THR A 114 -58.46 86.54 33.41
C THR A 114 -58.99 85.16 33.84
N GLY A 115 -58.07 84.28 34.23
CA GLY A 115 -58.36 82.94 34.75
C GLY A 115 -57.53 82.71 36.01
N ILE A 116 -58.03 81.88 36.92
CA ILE A 116 -57.25 81.42 38.07
C ILE A 116 -56.32 80.34 37.53
N ASP A 117 -55.00 80.56 37.58
CA ASP A 117 -54.03 79.56 37.19
C ASP A 117 -54.08 78.39 38.20
N ALA A 118 -54.32 77.18 37.71
CA ALA A 118 -54.29 75.95 38.49
C ALA A 118 -53.33 74.97 37.82
N GLU A 119 -52.38 74.45 38.58
CA GLU A 119 -51.52 73.37 38.13
C GLU A 119 -52.10 72.03 38.58
N THR A 120 -52.17 71.08 37.65
CA THR A 120 -52.50 69.69 37.95
C THR A 120 -51.25 68.87 37.65
N GLN A 121 -50.60 68.35 38.69
CA GLN A 121 -49.44 67.48 38.59
C GLN A 121 -49.77 66.12 39.19
N ILE A 122 -49.41 65.05 38.49
CA ILE A 122 -49.52 63.67 38.97
C ILE A 122 -48.20 63.30 39.64
N TYR A 123 -48.27 62.76 40.86
CA TYR A 123 -47.10 62.34 41.63
C TYR A 123 -46.70 60.88 41.31
N PRO A 124 -45.41 60.51 41.46
CA PRO A 124 -44.98 59.14 41.22
C PRO A 124 -45.72 58.16 42.14
N GLY A 125 -46.38 57.17 41.53
CA GLY A 125 -47.18 56.15 42.23
C GLY A 125 -48.68 56.47 42.36
N GLU A 126 -49.15 57.63 41.89
CA GLU A 126 -50.57 58.01 41.96
C GLU A 126 -51.46 57.29 40.92
N LEU A 127 -50.87 56.81 39.82
CA LEU A 127 -51.57 56.10 38.74
C LEU A 127 -51.23 54.60 38.64
N PHE A 128 -50.36 54.10 39.51
CA PHE A 128 -49.88 52.71 39.43
C PHE A 128 -50.76 51.80 40.29
N ASP A 129 -51.41 50.83 39.66
CA ASP A 129 -52.13 49.72 40.29
C ASP A 129 -51.37 48.40 40.08
N TYR A 130 -50.75 47.92 41.17
CA TYR A 130 -49.95 46.70 41.17
C TYR A 130 -50.69 45.47 40.61
N ASP A 131 -51.99 45.36 40.90
CA ASP A 131 -52.78 44.20 40.47
C ASP A 131 -53.12 44.24 38.97
N GLU A 132 -53.11 45.43 38.34
CA GLU A 132 -53.33 45.57 36.90
C GLU A 132 -52.01 45.46 36.15
N GLU A 133 -50.99 46.25 36.52
CA GLU A 133 -49.76 46.32 35.72
C GLU A 133 -48.83 45.13 35.94
N VAL A 134 -48.67 44.63 37.17
CA VAL A 134 -47.71 43.52 37.44
C VAL A 134 -48.29 42.17 37.06
N VAL A 135 -49.58 41.96 37.34
CA VAL A 135 -50.24 40.68 37.02
C VAL A 135 -50.34 40.49 35.51
N GLN A 136 -50.74 41.53 34.77
CA GLN A 136 -50.91 41.44 33.31
C GLN A 136 -49.58 41.41 32.56
N GLU A 137 -48.58 42.21 32.97
CA GLU A 137 -47.34 42.32 32.18
C GLU A 137 -46.26 41.32 32.63
N THR A 138 -46.07 41.13 33.94
CA THR A 138 -44.91 40.37 34.44
C THR A 138 -45.26 38.95 34.85
N LEU A 139 -46.38 38.77 35.56
CA LEU A 139 -46.73 37.47 36.10
C LEU A 139 -47.24 36.51 35.01
N GLU A 140 -48.07 37.00 34.08
CA GLU A 140 -48.58 36.20 32.96
C GLU A 140 -47.43 35.70 32.07
N ASP A 141 -46.54 36.60 31.64
CA ASP A 141 -45.36 36.25 30.83
C ASP A 141 -44.46 35.21 31.52
N LEU A 142 -44.25 35.35 32.85
CA LEU A 142 -43.42 34.39 33.60
C LEU A 142 -44.11 33.03 33.72
N VAL A 143 -45.42 33.01 33.99
CA VAL A 143 -46.18 31.76 34.05
C VAL A 143 -46.16 31.06 32.70
N ASP A 144 -46.39 31.80 31.61
CA ASP A 144 -46.36 31.24 30.26
C ASP A 144 -44.97 30.70 29.89
N GLN A 145 -43.91 31.45 30.17
CA GLN A 145 -42.55 31.01 29.92
C GLN A 145 -42.20 29.75 30.72
N THR A 146 -42.58 29.69 31.99
CA THR A 146 -42.31 28.50 32.83
C THR A 146 -43.09 27.28 32.34
N LEU A 147 -44.35 27.44 31.94
CA LEU A 147 -45.15 26.35 31.41
C LEU A 147 -44.61 25.84 30.06
N GLU A 148 -44.22 26.75 29.16
CA GLU A 148 -43.61 26.39 27.88
C GLU A 148 -42.29 25.65 28.09
N GLN A 149 -41.43 26.16 28.96
CA GLN A 149 -40.16 25.55 29.32
C GLN A 149 -40.36 24.13 29.88
N GLU A 150 -41.25 23.96 30.87
CA GLU A 150 -41.53 22.65 31.49
C GLU A 150 -42.10 21.64 30.48
N LEU A 151 -42.97 22.07 29.56
CA LEU A 151 -43.52 21.22 28.53
C LEU A 151 -42.42 20.69 27.58
N ILE A 152 -41.55 21.59 27.10
CA ILE A 152 -40.44 21.24 26.21
C ILE A 152 -39.48 20.29 26.92
N GLU A 153 -39.10 20.61 28.16
CA GLU A 153 -38.18 19.80 28.92
C GLU A 153 -38.73 18.41 29.23
N THR A 154 -40.01 18.31 29.60
CA THR A 154 -40.64 17.03 29.90
C THR A 154 -40.70 16.16 28.63
N SER A 155 -41.12 16.73 27.49
CA SER A 155 -41.12 16.03 26.21
C SER A 155 -39.72 15.53 25.82
N ALA A 156 -38.70 16.38 25.97
CA ALA A 156 -37.32 16.00 25.67
C ALA A 156 -36.80 14.90 26.61
N LYS A 157 -37.14 14.97 27.91
CA LYS A 157 -36.76 13.94 28.89
C LYS A 157 -37.39 12.58 28.54
N GLU A 158 -38.65 12.57 28.13
CA GLU A 158 -39.35 11.35 27.69
C GLU A 158 -38.72 10.75 26.41
N GLU A 159 -38.41 11.59 25.42
CA GLU A 159 -37.72 11.15 24.20
C GLU A 159 -36.33 10.56 24.49
N LEU A 160 -35.55 11.21 25.36
CA LEU A 160 -34.24 10.70 25.77
C LEU A 160 -34.33 9.37 26.50
N ALA A 161 -35.32 9.19 27.38
CA ALA A 161 -35.57 7.92 28.07
C ALA A 161 -35.92 6.82 27.06
N TYR A 162 -36.81 7.11 26.11
CA TYR A 162 -37.17 6.18 25.03
C TYR A 162 -35.97 5.76 24.18
N LEU A 163 -35.11 6.73 23.79
CA LEU A 163 -33.89 6.44 23.02
C LEU A 163 -32.88 5.61 23.82
N ALA A 164 -32.76 5.86 25.13
CA ALA A 164 -31.87 5.09 26.00
C ALA A 164 -32.32 3.61 26.09
N ASP A 165 -33.63 3.38 26.22
CA ASP A 165 -34.20 2.03 26.21
C ASP A 165 -33.98 1.33 24.86
N LEU A 166 -34.23 2.03 23.75
CA LEU A 166 -33.97 1.49 22.42
C LEU A 166 -32.49 1.13 22.22
N LYS A 167 -31.58 1.98 22.69
CA LYS A 167 -30.14 1.72 22.64
C LYS A 167 -29.78 0.48 23.44
N LYS A 168 -30.30 0.36 24.66
CA LYS A 168 -30.06 -0.80 25.53
C LYS A 168 -30.56 -2.09 24.89
N ASP A 169 -31.74 -2.08 24.27
CA ASP A 169 -32.29 -3.23 23.56
C ASP A 169 -31.45 -3.61 22.34
N TYR A 170 -30.91 -2.61 21.62
CA TYR A 170 -30.02 -2.85 20.50
C TYR A 170 -28.69 -3.47 20.96
N GLU A 171 -28.06 -2.90 21.98
CA GLU A 171 -26.82 -3.43 22.57
C GLU A 171 -27.02 -4.85 23.11
N ALA A 172 -28.15 -5.13 23.77
CA ALA A 172 -28.48 -6.46 24.25
C ALA A 172 -28.56 -7.51 23.13
N ARG A 173 -28.93 -7.11 21.90
CA ARG A 173 -28.95 -8.00 20.73
C ARG A 173 -27.59 -8.14 20.05
N ILE A 174 -26.79 -7.06 20.00
CA ILE A 174 -25.52 -7.03 19.28
C ILE A 174 -24.37 -7.60 20.10
N ASN A 175 -24.29 -7.31 21.40
CA ASN A 175 -23.24 -7.80 22.28
C ASN A 175 -23.02 -9.32 22.20
N PRO A 176 -24.05 -10.18 22.29
CA PRO A 176 -23.84 -11.64 22.20
C PRO A 176 -23.37 -12.07 20.80
N ALA A 177 -23.83 -11.40 19.74
CA ALA A 177 -23.35 -11.68 18.39
C ALA A 177 -21.87 -11.31 18.23
N ALA A 178 -21.45 -10.17 18.79
CA ALA A 178 -20.05 -9.74 18.79
C ALA A 178 -19.13 -10.68 19.58
N GLU A 179 -19.60 -11.18 20.74
CA GLU A 179 -18.89 -12.18 21.53
C GLU A 179 -18.73 -13.51 20.79
N GLU A 180 -19.78 -13.96 20.09
CA GLU A 180 -19.71 -15.19 19.30
C GLU A 180 -18.77 -15.06 18.09
N VAL A 181 -18.81 -13.93 17.38
CA VAL A 181 -17.85 -13.64 16.30
C VAL A 181 -16.42 -13.71 16.81
N LYS A 182 -16.13 -13.07 17.95
CA LYS A 182 -14.80 -13.11 18.56
C LYS A 182 -14.37 -14.55 18.93
N ARG A 183 -15.29 -15.34 19.49
CA ARG A 183 -15.04 -16.76 19.80
C ARG A 183 -14.67 -17.55 18.54
N LEU A 184 -15.39 -17.33 17.44
CA LEU A 184 -15.14 -18.00 16.16
C LEU A 184 -13.79 -17.58 15.57
N GLU A 185 -13.46 -16.28 15.58
CA GLU A 185 -12.17 -15.75 15.13
C GLU A 185 -10.99 -16.39 15.89
N GLU A 186 -11.09 -16.51 17.22
CA GLU A 186 -10.05 -17.17 18.02
C GLU A 186 -9.90 -18.66 17.68
N THR A 187 -11.00 -19.36 17.36
CA THR A 187 -10.92 -20.76 16.90
C THR A 187 -10.33 -20.89 15.50
N GLU A 188 -10.68 -19.99 14.59
CA GLU A 188 -10.14 -19.97 13.22
C GLU A 188 -8.64 -19.67 13.24
N GLN A 189 -8.20 -18.69 14.04
CA GLN A 189 -6.79 -18.40 14.21
C GLN A 189 -6.00 -19.63 14.68
N LYS A 190 -6.51 -20.37 15.68
CA LYS A 190 -5.87 -21.60 16.14
C LYS A 190 -5.77 -22.65 15.02
N GLN A 191 -6.84 -22.85 14.25
CA GLN A 191 -6.84 -23.80 13.14
C GLN A 191 -5.88 -23.39 12.01
N LEU A 192 -5.77 -22.08 11.73
CA LEU A 192 -4.83 -21.57 10.74
C LEU A 192 -3.39 -21.78 11.19
N MET A 193 -3.07 -21.49 12.45
CA MET A 193 -1.74 -21.74 13.00
C MET A 193 -1.38 -23.23 12.95
N GLU A 194 -2.32 -24.12 13.30
CA GLU A 194 -2.11 -25.57 13.23
C GLU A 194 -1.88 -26.04 11.79
N LYS A 195 -2.69 -25.57 10.84
CA LYS A 195 -2.48 -25.87 9.40
C LYS A 195 -1.14 -25.35 8.90
N GLU A 196 -0.73 -24.15 9.31
CA GLU A 196 0.57 -23.60 8.92
C GLU A 196 1.72 -24.45 9.48
N THR A 197 1.60 -24.95 10.72
CA THR A 197 2.60 -25.86 11.27
C THR A 197 2.64 -27.20 10.52
N GLN A 198 1.49 -27.75 10.14
CA GLN A 198 1.42 -29.00 9.37
C GLN A 198 2.05 -28.84 7.99
N VAL A 199 1.75 -27.76 7.27
CA VAL A 199 2.35 -27.50 5.95
C VAL A 199 3.86 -27.37 6.05
N LYS A 200 4.38 -26.68 7.07
CA LYS A 200 5.83 -26.57 7.30
C LYS A 200 6.48 -27.91 7.61
N GLU A 201 5.81 -28.78 8.35
CA GLU A 201 6.29 -30.13 8.64
C GLU A 201 6.32 -30.98 7.36
N GLU A 202 5.26 -30.94 6.55
CA GLU A 202 5.21 -31.62 5.25
C GLU A 202 6.30 -31.13 4.29
N GLU A 203 6.53 -29.81 4.21
CA GLU A 203 7.61 -29.22 3.40
C GLU A 203 9.00 -29.68 3.89
N ALA A 204 9.20 -29.76 5.20
CA ALA A 204 10.45 -30.25 5.79
C ALA A 204 10.69 -31.72 5.43
N ILE A 205 9.68 -32.59 5.59
CA ILE A 205 9.78 -34.01 5.21
C ILE A 205 10.10 -34.17 3.73
N LEU A 206 9.44 -33.40 2.85
CA LEU A 206 9.71 -33.45 1.42
C LEU A 206 11.15 -33.05 1.10
N SER A 207 11.69 -32.03 1.78
CA SER A 207 13.10 -31.64 1.63
C SER A 207 14.07 -32.71 2.14
N GLU A 208 13.72 -33.44 3.20
CA GLU A 208 14.51 -34.57 3.71
C GLU A 208 14.53 -35.73 2.71
N ASP A 209 13.40 -36.05 2.08
CA ASP A 209 13.30 -37.07 1.04
C ASP A 209 14.17 -36.74 -0.18
N GLU A 210 14.21 -35.48 -0.62
CA GLU A 210 15.10 -35.04 -1.70
C GLU A 210 16.58 -35.23 -1.34
N VAL A 211 16.96 -34.92 -0.10
CA VAL A 211 18.33 -35.12 0.39
C VAL A 211 18.66 -36.61 0.47
N ALA A 212 17.74 -37.43 0.98
CA ALA A 212 17.89 -38.88 1.05
C ALA A 212 18.11 -39.49 -0.34
N GLN A 213 17.33 -39.08 -1.35
CA GLN A 213 17.51 -39.53 -2.73
C GLN A 213 18.89 -39.17 -3.30
N LYS A 214 19.39 -37.96 -3.03
CA LYS A 214 20.74 -37.54 -3.45
C LYS A 214 21.83 -38.39 -2.79
N ILE A 215 21.69 -38.70 -1.51
CA ILE A 215 22.61 -39.58 -0.77
C ILE A 215 22.59 -40.99 -1.35
N ILE A 216 21.40 -41.55 -1.61
CA ILE A 216 21.25 -42.88 -2.21
C ILE A 216 21.89 -42.93 -3.59
N ALA A 217 21.67 -41.91 -4.44
CA ALA A 217 22.27 -41.83 -5.76
C ALA A 217 23.80 -41.76 -5.69
N CYS A 218 24.35 -40.95 -4.77
CA CYS A 218 25.79 -40.86 -4.55
C CYS A 218 26.40 -42.20 -4.10
N LEU A 219 25.77 -42.84 -3.11
CA LEU A 219 26.20 -44.15 -2.62
C LEU A 219 26.10 -45.23 -3.71
N PHE A 220 25.04 -45.20 -4.52
CA PHE A 220 24.85 -46.09 -5.66
C PHE A 220 25.97 -45.91 -6.69
N SER A 221 26.27 -44.67 -7.08
CA SER A 221 27.37 -44.37 -8.01
C SER A 221 28.73 -44.78 -7.45
N GLN A 222 28.99 -44.53 -6.16
CA GLN A 222 30.25 -44.92 -5.53
C GLN A 222 30.43 -46.45 -5.52
N ASN A 223 29.39 -47.19 -5.12
CA ASN A 223 29.42 -48.65 -5.12
C ASN A 223 29.59 -49.19 -6.54
N TYR A 224 28.84 -48.66 -7.51
CA TYR A 224 28.94 -49.07 -8.92
C TYR A 224 30.33 -48.80 -9.50
N LEU A 225 30.90 -47.61 -9.26
CA LEU A 225 32.24 -47.26 -9.73
C LEU A 225 33.32 -48.11 -9.05
N SER A 226 33.17 -48.45 -7.77
CA SER A 226 34.13 -49.28 -7.06
C SER A 226 34.25 -50.70 -7.63
N GLU A 227 33.18 -51.22 -8.24
CA GLU A 227 33.17 -52.52 -8.92
C GLU A 227 33.56 -52.41 -10.39
N LEU A 228 33.03 -51.40 -11.10
CA LEU A 228 33.27 -51.22 -12.53
C LEU A 228 34.72 -50.84 -12.83
N VAL A 229 35.32 -49.95 -12.04
CA VAL A 229 36.67 -49.45 -12.31
C VAL A 229 37.68 -50.60 -12.36
N PRO A 230 37.82 -51.47 -11.35
CA PRO A 230 38.71 -52.63 -11.42
C PRO A 230 38.37 -53.60 -12.56
N GLU A 231 37.09 -53.78 -12.91
CA GLU A 231 36.69 -54.67 -14.02
C GLU A 231 37.15 -54.11 -15.37
N VAL A 232 37.00 -52.81 -15.59
CA VAL A 232 37.47 -52.14 -16.82
C VAL A 232 39.00 -52.14 -16.87
N TYR A 233 39.68 -51.88 -15.75
CA TYR A 233 41.14 -51.98 -15.68
C TYR A 233 41.62 -53.38 -16.07
N LYS A 234 41.02 -54.44 -15.51
CA LYS A 234 41.35 -55.82 -15.88
C LYS A 234 41.10 -56.14 -17.36
N LYS A 235 40.00 -55.61 -17.94
CA LYS A 235 39.71 -55.82 -19.37
C LYS A 235 40.75 -55.15 -20.26
N LEU A 236 41.12 -53.91 -19.94
CA LEU A 236 42.14 -53.16 -20.67
C LEU A 236 43.55 -53.76 -20.52
N GLU A 237 43.86 -54.30 -19.34
CA GLU A 237 45.08 -55.07 -19.07
C GLU A 237 45.14 -56.32 -19.94
N ILE A 238 44.05 -57.11 -19.99
CA ILE A 238 43.95 -58.31 -20.86
C ILE A 238 44.04 -57.96 -22.35
N GLU A 239 43.50 -56.81 -22.76
CA GLU A 239 43.57 -56.33 -24.14
C GLU A 239 44.93 -55.74 -24.52
N GLY A 240 45.86 -55.59 -23.55
CA GLY A 240 47.22 -55.10 -23.77
C GLY A 240 47.28 -53.59 -24.04
N TYR A 241 46.32 -52.81 -23.52
CA TYR A 241 46.35 -51.35 -23.60
C TYR A 241 47.16 -50.70 -22.47
N PHE A 242 47.40 -51.43 -21.38
CA PHE A 242 48.37 -51.03 -20.38
C PHE A 242 49.70 -51.69 -20.73
N ASP A 243 50.75 -50.89 -20.83
CA ASP A 243 52.11 -51.40 -20.87
C ASP A 243 52.39 -51.99 -19.47
N ASP A 244 52.56 -53.31 -19.39
CA ASP A 244 52.86 -54.02 -18.13
C ASP A 244 54.24 -53.64 -17.56
N GLU A 245 55.03 -52.88 -18.32
CA GLU A 245 56.39 -52.49 -17.98
C GLU A 245 56.43 -51.06 -17.48
N ASP A 246 57.09 -50.86 -16.32
CA ASP A 246 57.40 -49.53 -15.83
C ASP A 246 58.17 -48.77 -16.93
N PRO A 247 57.81 -47.51 -17.24
CA PRO A 247 58.46 -46.74 -18.31
C PRO A 247 59.98 -46.64 -18.12
N ASP A 248 60.44 -46.71 -16.87
CA ASP A 248 61.85 -46.74 -16.51
C ASP A 248 62.56 -48.01 -17.00
N ILE A 249 61.88 -49.16 -17.05
CA ILE A 249 62.42 -50.42 -17.56
C ILE A 249 62.51 -50.36 -19.09
N GLN A 250 61.47 -49.84 -19.75
CA GLN A 250 61.50 -49.64 -21.20
C GLN A 250 62.61 -48.66 -21.62
N ASP A 251 62.79 -47.55 -20.90
CA ASP A 251 63.89 -46.61 -21.13
C ASP A 251 65.26 -47.24 -20.87
N MET A 252 65.40 -48.11 -19.87
CA MET A 252 66.61 -48.93 -19.66
C MET A 252 66.84 -49.88 -20.83
N GLU A 253 65.80 -50.51 -21.36
CA GLU A 253 65.94 -51.44 -22.47
C GLU A 253 66.32 -50.78 -23.78
N GLU A 254 65.71 -49.63 -24.08
CA GLU A 254 65.95 -48.91 -25.32
C GLU A 254 67.25 -48.07 -25.29
N THR A 255 67.65 -47.56 -24.12
CA THR A 255 68.79 -46.62 -24.01
C THR A 255 70.00 -47.23 -23.32
N PHE A 256 69.80 -47.88 -22.17
CA PHE A 256 70.92 -48.35 -21.33
C PHE A 256 71.56 -49.62 -21.88
N TRP A 257 70.79 -50.63 -22.31
CA TRP A 257 71.36 -51.86 -22.86
C TRP A 257 72.20 -51.61 -24.12
N PRO A 258 71.75 -50.83 -25.12
CA PRO A 258 72.57 -50.55 -26.30
C PRO A 258 73.85 -49.78 -25.97
N TRP A 259 73.76 -48.80 -25.07
CA TRP A 259 74.94 -48.06 -24.62
C TRP A 259 75.95 -48.97 -23.91
N LEU A 260 75.49 -49.85 -23.00
CA LEU A 260 76.37 -50.78 -22.30
C LEU A 260 77.05 -51.77 -23.25
N MET A 261 76.31 -52.28 -24.24
CA MET A 261 76.87 -53.19 -25.23
C MET A 261 77.93 -52.50 -26.10
N ASP A 262 77.69 -51.26 -26.53
CA ASP A 262 78.67 -50.46 -27.31
C ASP A 262 79.94 -50.16 -26.50
N GLU A 263 79.81 -49.83 -25.21
CA GLU A 263 80.94 -49.57 -24.32
C GLU A 263 81.75 -50.87 -24.06
N VAL A 264 81.09 -52.00 -23.87
CA VAL A 264 81.75 -53.31 -23.71
C VAL A 264 82.47 -53.72 -25.00
N ASP A 265 81.85 -53.52 -26.16
CA ASP A 265 82.48 -53.80 -27.46
C ASP A 265 83.71 -52.90 -27.69
N SER A 266 83.64 -51.63 -27.28
CA SER A 266 84.77 -50.69 -27.32
C SER A 266 85.95 -51.19 -26.47
N GLU A 267 85.71 -51.64 -25.23
CA GLU A 267 86.77 -52.13 -24.34
C GLU A 267 87.34 -53.49 -24.81
N ILE A 268 86.51 -54.34 -25.42
CA ILE A 268 87.01 -55.56 -26.08
C ILE A 268 87.91 -55.19 -27.26
N ALA A 269 87.55 -54.19 -28.05
CA ALA A 269 88.36 -53.72 -29.18
C ALA A 269 89.69 -53.08 -28.75
N THR A 270 89.72 -52.30 -27.66
CA THR A 270 90.96 -51.76 -27.09
C THR A 270 91.86 -52.89 -26.57
N LEU A 271 91.29 -53.90 -25.91
CA LEU A 271 92.03 -55.07 -25.44
C LEU A 271 92.59 -55.87 -26.63
N GLU A 272 91.79 -56.13 -27.67
CA GLU A 272 92.25 -56.84 -28.87
C GLU A 272 93.38 -56.08 -29.56
N ALA A 273 93.26 -54.75 -29.71
CA ALA A 273 94.32 -53.92 -30.26
C ALA A 273 95.60 -53.95 -29.41
N SER A 274 95.47 -53.98 -28.07
CA SER A 274 96.62 -54.09 -27.17
C SER A 274 97.31 -55.46 -27.24
N CYS A 275 96.54 -56.53 -27.38
CA CYS A 275 97.06 -57.88 -27.60
C CYS A 275 97.77 -57.99 -28.96
N GLN A 276 97.18 -57.44 -30.02
CA GLN A 276 97.84 -57.38 -31.34
C GLN A 276 99.14 -56.57 -31.27
N LEU A 277 99.16 -55.44 -30.56
CA LEU A 277 100.37 -54.65 -30.36
C LEU A 277 101.43 -55.42 -29.55
N LEU A 278 101.04 -56.14 -28.50
CA LEU A 278 101.93 -56.99 -27.73
C LEU A 278 102.50 -58.11 -28.61
N ASP A 279 101.68 -58.76 -29.42
CA ASP A 279 102.11 -59.78 -30.38
C ASP A 279 103.12 -59.19 -31.38
N THR A 280 102.90 -57.98 -31.90
CA THR A 280 103.88 -57.31 -32.77
C THR A 280 105.18 -56.99 -32.04
N LEU A 281 105.13 -56.51 -30.80
CA LEU A 281 106.33 -56.24 -29.99
C LEU A 281 107.10 -57.52 -29.67
N ILE A 282 106.41 -58.63 -29.42
CA ILE A 282 107.04 -59.94 -29.20
C ILE A 282 107.72 -60.40 -30.49
N VAL A 283 107.05 -60.26 -31.64
CA VAL A 283 107.64 -60.58 -32.96
C VAL A 283 108.89 -59.73 -33.21
N ASP A 284 108.82 -58.42 -32.98
CA ASP A 284 109.96 -57.50 -33.14
C ASP A 284 111.11 -57.83 -32.17
N ALA A 285 110.82 -58.11 -30.90
CA ALA A 285 111.86 -58.49 -29.93
C ALA A 285 112.54 -59.83 -30.28
N VAL A 286 111.80 -60.81 -30.81
CA VAL A 286 112.37 -62.08 -31.31
C VAL A 286 113.23 -61.82 -32.55
N GLN A 287 112.83 -60.89 -33.43
CA GLN A 287 113.60 -60.47 -34.59
C GLN A 287 114.91 -59.78 -34.16
N ASP A 288 114.88 -58.84 -33.22
CA ASP A 288 116.06 -58.15 -32.66
C ASP A 288 117.04 -59.12 -31.97
N ILE A 289 116.53 -60.13 -31.24
CA ILE A 289 117.36 -61.20 -30.64
C ILE A 289 118.03 -62.05 -31.73
N SER A 290 117.34 -62.28 -32.85
CA SER A 290 117.93 -63.01 -33.98
C SER A 290 119.05 -62.21 -34.65
N GLU A 291 118.91 -60.88 -34.75
CA GLU A 291 119.87 -59.96 -35.38
C GLU A 291 121.11 -59.69 -34.50
N THR A 292 120.98 -59.73 -33.18
CA THR A 292 122.09 -59.54 -32.21
C THR A 292 122.96 -60.77 -31.98
N SER A 293 122.62 -61.93 -32.55
CA SER A 293 123.39 -63.18 -32.40
C SER A 293 124.51 -63.40 -33.44
N ILE A 294 124.80 -62.42 -34.31
CA ILE A 294 125.78 -62.52 -35.39
C ILE A 294 126.83 -61.37 -35.32
N ILE A 295 128.04 -61.70 -34.80
CA ILE A 295 129.40 -61.05 -34.95
C ILE A 295 129.99 -60.20 -33.76
N HIS A 296 130.83 -60.90 -32.95
CA HIS A 296 132.21 -60.61 -32.42
C HIS A 296 132.53 -59.51 -31.33
N PRO A 297 133.71 -59.57 -30.61
CA PRO A 297 133.87 -59.45 -29.14
C PRO A 297 134.90 -58.34 -28.69
N PRO A 298 135.56 -58.38 -27.50
CA PRO A 298 135.48 -57.39 -26.42
C PRO A 298 136.64 -56.37 -26.30
N SER A 299 136.44 -55.24 -25.60
CA SER A 299 137.53 -54.49 -24.91
C SER A 299 137.03 -53.52 -23.81
N ASP A 300 137.42 -53.83 -22.57
CA ASP A 300 137.89 -53.04 -21.44
C ASP A 300 137.42 -51.60 -21.07
N ILE A 301 136.88 -51.53 -19.84
CA ILE A 301 137.19 -50.66 -18.67
C ILE A 301 136.97 -49.12 -18.79
N LYS A 302 136.04 -48.57 -17.97
CA LYS A 302 136.33 -47.75 -16.76
C LYS A 302 135.07 -47.44 -15.93
N ASP A 303 135.31 -47.44 -14.62
CA ASP A 303 134.39 -47.43 -13.49
C ASP A 303 133.79 -46.05 -13.10
N GLU A 304 132.92 -46.15 -12.07
CA GLU A 304 132.49 -45.16 -11.05
C GLU A 304 131.22 -44.34 -11.35
N GLU A 305 130.08 -44.66 -10.71
CA GLU A 305 129.62 -44.17 -9.38
C GLU A 305 129.36 -42.65 -9.39
N LYS A 306 128.29 -42.04 -8.87
CA LYS A 306 127.18 -42.28 -7.91
C LYS A 306 126.27 -41.03 -8.11
N GLU A 307 124.96 -41.00 -7.84
CA GLU A 307 124.31 -40.85 -6.54
C GLU A 307 122.81 -40.60 -6.85
N GLU A 308 121.90 -41.49 -6.43
CA GLU A 308 120.86 -41.26 -5.42
C GLU A 308 120.37 -39.81 -5.23
N SER A 309 119.05 -39.61 -5.24
CA SER A 309 118.32 -39.16 -4.03
C SER A 309 116.85 -38.80 -4.30
N THR A 310 115.97 -39.61 -3.71
CA THR A 310 114.72 -39.23 -2.99
C THR A 310 113.51 -38.71 -3.77
N TYR A 311 112.38 -39.44 -3.75
CA TYR A 311 111.35 -39.54 -2.69
C TYR A 311 110.40 -38.34 -2.61
N ASN A 312 109.11 -38.69 -2.40
CA ASN A 312 107.92 -37.90 -2.03
C ASN A 312 106.97 -37.63 -3.22
N LYS A 313 105.73 -38.12 -3.25
CA LYS A 313 104.79 -38.40 -2.15
C LYS A 313 103.81 -39.49 -2.56
N ILE A 314 103.77 -40.53 -1.73
CA ILE A 314 102.66 -41.47 -1.59
C ILE A 314 101.78 -40.98 -0.42
N ASN A 315 100.46 -41.07 -0.64
CA ASN A 315 99.34 -41.13 0.31
C ASN A 315 98.81 -39.89 1.02
N LEU A 316 97.49 -39.66 0.82
CA LEU A 316 96.37 -39.40 1.76
C LEU A 316 95.27 -38.64 0.97
N LYS A 317 93.98 -38.97 0.88
CA LYS A 317 92.99 -39.75 1.66
C LYS A 317 91.85 -40.12 0.69
N ILE A 318 91.56 -41.40 0.44
CA ILE A 318 90.40 -42.18 0.93
C ILE A 318 89.43 -41.48 1.90
N ALA A 319 88.15 -41.65 1.56
CA ALA A 319 86.93 -41.65 2.38
C ALA A 319 86.37 -40.32 2.90
N GLU A 320 85.17 -39.99 2.43
CA GLU A 320 83.86 -40.15 3.12
C GLU A 320 82.83 -39.65 2.08
N GLY A 321 81.77 -40.36 1.73
CA GLY A 321 80.84 -41.08 2.58
C GLY A 321 79.44 -40.58 2.19
N ASP A 322 78.53 -41.53 2.01
CA ASP A 322 77.13 -41.35 1.66
C ASP A 322 76.41 -40.26 2.46
N HIS A 323 75.35 -39.69 1.88
CA HIS A 323 74.02 -39.68 2.50
C HIS A 323 72.97 -39.03 1.58
N VAL A 324 72.15 -39.90 0.97
CA VAL A 324 70.72 -39.66 0.78
C VAL A 324 70.09 -39.50 2.17
N SER A 325 69.27 -38.46 2.37
CA SER A 325 68.00 -38.56 3.10
C SER A 325 67.16 -37.27 3.11
N THR A 326 65.93 -37.41 2.59
CA THR A 326 64.62 -37.00 3.17
C THR A 326 64.23 -35.53 3.40
N SER A 327 63.00 -35.27 2.92
CA SER A 327 61.88 -34.47 3.49
C SER A 327 61.95 -32.95 3.46
N GLU A 328 61.18 -32.36 2.54
CA GLU A 328 59.96 -31.58 2.83
C GLU A 328 58.95 -31.70 1.68
#